data_AF-A0A8T5RTJ5-F1
#
_entry.id   AF-A0A8T5RTJ5-F1
#
_cell.length_a   1.000
_cell.length_b   1.000
_cell.length_c   1.000
_cell.angle_alpha   90.00
_cell.angle_beta   90.00
_cell.angle_gamma   90.00
#
_symmetry.space_group_name_H-M   'P 1'
#
loop_
_entity.id
_entity.type
_entity.pdbx_description
1 polymer ?
#
loop_
_entity_poly.entity_id
_entity_poly.type
_entity_poly.pdbx_seq_one_letter_code
_entity_poly.pdbx_strand_id
1 'polypeptide(L)'
;MSQKTSPKTIKSKKISSDNKKRIKDSTSVITVRIDEELNSNIDKLKNKLGISKADLIRHYLEMSKFIIKQKNSIKSLNDRDCIIIKKSVFRKLINTPEIVDQMELGIKTARFINDIARLQGFIDDIEYKLNLCEHLGFFPKLIDEDQYILFSKKFGSKKFVEAFVYKLINHDSKSIYNTRYTDETIANNKSLRTQYIKEINPAEERSASHYAFEFAKLPESAEE
;
A
#
# COMPACT_ATOMS: atom_id res chain seq x y z
N MET A 1 47.04 9.73 -43.70
CA MET A 1 46.86 8.99 -42.43
C MET A 1 46.39 9.97 -41.36
N SER A 2 45.16 9.85 -40.87
CA SER A 2 44.81 9.95 -39.44
C SER A 2 43.29 9.76 -39.31
N GLN A 3 42.90 8.75 -38.54
CA GLN A 3 41.55 8.22 -38.42
C GLN A 3 40.67 9.10 -37.52
N LYS A 4 39.45 9.39 -37.99
CA LYS A 4 38.36 9.89 -37.14
C LYS A 4 37.84 8.73 -36.29
N THR A 5 38.03 8.81 -34.97
CA THR A 5 37.35 7.92 -34.02
C THR A 5 35.97 8.48 -33.68
N SER A 6 34.93 7.83 -34.19
CA SER A 6 33.54 8.01 -33.78
C SER A 6 33.27 7.41 -32.39
N PRO A 7 32.37 7.99 -31.58
CA PRO A 7 32.06 7.48 -30.25
C PRO A 7 31.31 6.14 -30.31
N LYS A 8 31.71 5.20 -29.45
CA LYS A 8 31.09 3.88 -29.29
C LYS A 8 29.65 4.04 -28.76
N THR A 9 28.68 3.57 -29.55
CA THR A 9 27.30 3.37 -29.12
C THR A 9 27.25 2.29 -28.05
N ILE A 10 26.78 2.64 -26.85
CA ILE A 10 26.47 1.69 -25.79
C ILE A 10 25.30 0.84 -26.28
N LYS A 11 25.59 -0.44 -26.57
CA LYS A 11 24.57 -1.43 -26.92
C LYS A 11 23.68 -1.63 -25.69
N SER A 12 22.41 -1.22 -25.81
CA SER A 12 21.38 -1.60 -24.85
C SER A 12 21.34 -3.14 -24.77
N LYS A 13 21.54 -3.68 -23.56
CA LYS A 13 21.34 -5.11 -23.28
C LYS A 13 19.92 -5.47 -23.71
N LYS A 14 19.80 -6.25 -24.79
CA LYS A 14 18.55 -6.90 -25.20
C LYS A 14 18.12 -7.79 -24.05
N ILE A 15 17.08 -7.38 -23.34
CA ILE A 15 16.31 -8.26 -22.45
C ILE A 15 15.86 -9.45 -23.32
N SER A 16 16.25 -10.65 -22.90
CA SER A 16 16.02 -11.91 -23.62
C SER A 16 14.56 -12.05 -24.03
N SER A 17 14.34 -12.37 -25.31
CA SER A 17 13.03 -12.57 -25.94
C SER A 17 12.15 -13.63 -25.29
N ASP A 18 12.71 -14.49 -24.44
CA ASP A 18 12.02 -15.65 -23.89
C ASP A 18 11.08 -15.29 -22.72
N ASN A 19 11.42 -14.28 -21.91
CA ASN A 19 10.49 -13.78 -20.88
C ASN A 19 9.29 -13.03 -21.49
N LYS A 20 9.45 -12.42 -22.68
CA LYS A 20 8.34 -11.80 -23.42
C LYS A 20 7.42 -12.83 -24.10
N LYS A 21 7.92 -14.03 -24.44
CA LYS A 21 7.11 -15.09 -25.03
C LYS A 21 6.21 -15.77 -24.00
N ARG A 22 6.72 -16.09 -22.80
CA ARG A 22 5.94 -16.79 -21.77
C ARG A 22 4.72 -16.01 -21.25
N ILE A 23 4.76 -14.68 -21.20
CA ILE A 23 3.61 -13.84 -20.78
C ILE A 23 2.53 -13.77 -21.87
N LYS A 24 2.91 -13.96 -23.15
CA LYS A 24 1.99 -13.86 -24.29
C LYS A 24 1.07 -15.07 -24.42
N ASP A 25 1.45 -16.21 -23.85
CA ASP A 25 0.77 -17.49 -24.06
C ASP A 25 -0.40 -17.75 -23.09
N SER A 26 -0.73 -16.83 -22.18
CA SER A 26 -1.84 -17.00 -21.21
C SER A 26 -2.85 -15.85 -21.20
N THR A 27 -3.02 -15.13 -22.31
CA THR A 27 -3.99 -14.02 -22.39
C THR A 27 -5.22 -14.42 -23.21
N SER A 28 -6.42 -14.18 -22.68
CA SER A 28 -7.69 -14.34 -23.40
C SER A 28 -8.24 -12.99 -23.85
N VAL A 29 -8.87 -12.95 -25.03
CA VAL A 29 -9.54 -11.75 -25.54
C VAL A 29 -11.03 -11.83 -25.23
N ILE A 30 -11.57 -10.78 -24.62
CA ILE A 30 -12.98 -10.65 -24.30
C ILE A 30 -13.55 -9.47 -25.11
N THR A 31 -14.62 -9.70 -25.87
CA THR A 31 -15.35 -8.66 -26.59
C THR A 31 -16.69 -8.44 -25.90
N VAL A 32 -16.96 -7.21 -25.44
CA VAL A 32 -18.20 -6.84 -24.74
C VAL A 32 -18.89 -5.71 -25.49
N ARG A 33 -20.20 -5.85 -25.72
CA ARG A 33 -21.05 -4.75 -26.20
C ARG A 33 -21.56 -3.96 -25.00
N ILE A 34 -21.36 -2.65 -25.02
CA ILE A 34 -21.84 -1.73 -23.98
C ILE A 34 -22.78 -0.72 -24.61
N ASP A 35 -23.75 -0.21 -23.83
CA ASP A 35 -24.61 0.87 -24.27
C ASP A 35 -23.86 2.22 -24.36
N GLU A 36 -24.49 3.20 -25.01
CA GLU A 36 -23.91 4.53 -25.24
C GLU A 36 -23.68 5.31 -23.94
N GLU A 37 -24.53 5.09 -22.93
CA GLU A 37 -24.43 5.78 -21.64
C GLU A 37 -23.17 5.34 -20.88
N LEU A 38 -22.97 4.03 -20.75
CA LEU A 38 -21.77 3.44 -20.15
C LEU A 38 -20.53 3.84 -20.94
N ASN A 39 -20.60 3.83 -22.27
CA ASN A 39 -19.52 4.25 -23.15
C ASN A 39 -19.10 5.71 -22.87
N SER A 40 -20.07 6.63 -22.78
CA SER A 40 -19.87 8.04 -22.47
C SER A 40 -19.29 8.25 -21.06
N ASN A 41 -19.78 7.50 -20.07
CA ASN A 41 -19.28 7.57 -18.70
C ASN A 41 -17.82 7.11 -18.58
N ILE A 42 -17.45 6.02 -19.28
CA ILE A 42 -16.06 5.56 -19.34
C ILE A 42 -15.16 6.64 -20.00
N ASP A 43 -15.63 7.29 -21.07
CA ASP A 43 -14.86 8.35 -21.73
C ASP A 43 -14.68 9.59 -20.86
N LYS A 44 -15.68 9.98 -20.05
CA LYS A 44 -15.50 11.06 -19.05
C LYS A 44 -14.44 10.71 -18.00
N LEU A 45 -14.50 9.48 -17.49
CA LEU A 45 -13.59 9.01 -16.44
C LEU A 45 -12.15 8.86 -16.95
N LYS A 46 -11.95 8.31 -18.15
CA LYS A 46 -10.61 8.17 -18.73
C LYS A 46 -9.93 9.54 -18.89
N ASN A 47 -10.70 10.54 -19.33
CA ASN A 47 -10.20 11.91 -19.53
C ASN A 47 -9.83 12.56 -18.20
N LYS A 48 -10.68 12.37 -17.17
CA LYS A 48 -10.40 12.86 -15.81
C LYS A 48 -9.13 12.25 -15.21
N LEU A 49 -8.88 10.97 -15.49
CA LEU A 49 -7.75 10.21 -14.95
C LEU A 49 -6.48 10.28 -15.83
N GLY A 50 -6.59 10.79 -17.06
CA GLY A 50 -5.47 10.85 -18.00
C GLY A 50 -4.98 9.48 -18.50
N ILE A 51 -5.85 8.46 -18.52
CA ILE A 51 -5.51 7.09 -18.92
C ILE A 51 -6.26 6.64 -20.17
N SER A 52 -5.78 5.58 -20.83
CA SER A 52 -6.49 5.01 -21.97
C SER A 52 -7.80 4.35 -21.55
N LYS A 53 -8.76 4.29 -22.48
CA LYS A 53 -10.04 3.60 -22.26
C LYS A 53 -9.83 2.12 -21.93
N ALA A 54 -8.87 1.48 -22.61
CA ALA A 54 -8.54 0.09 -22.39
C ALA A 54 -7.97 -0.16 -21.00
N ASP A 55 -7.09 0.72 -20.50
CA ASP A 55 -6.51 0.59 -19.16
C ASP A 55 -7.56 0.80 -18.07
N LEU A 56 -8.44 1.79 -18.24
CA LEU A 56 -9.56 1.98 -17.32
C LEU A 56 -10.46 0.72 -17.24
N ILE A 57 -10.78 0.12 -18.38
CA ILE A 57 -11.56 -1.13 -18.42
C ILE A 57 -10.80 -2.27 -17.77
N ARG A 58 -9.49 -2.42 -18.03
CA ARG A 58 -8.65 -3.43 -17.37
C ARG A 58 -8.64 -3.25 -15.86
N HIS A 59 -8.53 -2.03 -15.34
CA HIS A 59 -8.61 -1.77 -13.90
C HIS A 59 -9.94 -2.22 -13.30
N TYR A 60 -11.06 -1.96 -13.97
CA TYR A 60 -12.37 -2.46 -13.53
C TYR A 60 -12.47 -4.00 -13.57
N LEU A 61 -11.90 -4.63 -14.60
CA LEU A 61 -11.86 -6.09 -14.69
C LEU A 61 -10.95 -6.69 -13.61
N GLU A 62 -9.84 -6.05 -13.28
CA GLU A 62 -8.96 -6.46 -12.19
C GLU A 62 -9.68 -6.47 -10.83
N MET A 63 -10.65 -5.56 -10.61
CA MET A 63 -11.49 -5.59 -9.41
C MET A 63 -12.31 -6.88 -9.28
N SER A 64 -12.58 -7.61 -10.37
CA SER A 64 -13.30 -8.88 -10.31
C SER A 64 -12.55 -9.96 -9.53
N LYS A 65 -11.23 -9.80 -9.33
CA LYS A 65 -10.42 -10.67 -8.46
C LYS A 65 -10.77 -10.55 -6.98
N PHE A 66 -11.52 -9.51 -6.59
CA PHE A 66 -11.84 -9.22 -5.20
C PHE A 66 -13.36 -9.16 -4.96
N ILE A 67 -14.13 -8.77 -5.98
CA ILE A 67 -15.53 -8.36 -5.84
C ILE A 67 -16.39 -8.95 -6.96
N ILE A 68 -17.60 -9.41 -6.60
CA ILE A 68 -18.66 -9.81 -7.52
C ILE A 68 -19.85 -8.85 -7.40
N LYS A 69 -20.36 -8.35 -8.54
CA LYS A 69 -21.63 -7.64 -8.60
C LYS A 69 -22.75 -8.63 -8.84
N GLN A 70 -23.56 -8.90 -7.82
CA GLN A 70 -24.86 -9.57 -7.97
C GLN A 70 -25.94 -8.53 -8.29
N LYS A 71 -27.12 -8.96 -8.79
CA LYS A 71 -28.19 -8.07 -9.30
C LYS A 71 -28.37 -6.81 -8.44
N ASN A 72 -28.45 -6.95 -7.11
CA ASN A 72 -28.73 -5.83 -6.20
C ASN A 72 -27.60 -5.51 -5.20
N SER A 73 -26.50 -6.26 -5.18
CA SER A 73 -25.45 -6.08 -4.17
C SER A 73 -24.05 -6.29 -4.73
N ILE A 74 -23.07 -5.71 -4.05
CA ILE A 74 -21.64 -5.94 -4.27
C ILE A 74 -21.20 -6.90 -3.15
N LYS A 75 -20.70 -8.08 -3.52
CA LYS A 75 -20.22 -9.11 -2.59
C LYS A 75 -18.73 -9.34 -2.78
N SER A 76 -18.06 -9.80 -1.74
CA SER A 76 -16.73 -10.38 -1.89
C SER A 76 -16.81 -11.80 -2.48
N LEU A 77 -15.70 -12.32 -3.00
CA LEU A 77 -15.65 -13.67 -3.59
C LEU A 77 -15.90 -14.81 -2.59
N ASN A 78 -15.75 -14.56 -1.29
CA ASN A 78 -15.90 -15.56 -0.23
C ASN A 78 -17.16 -15.36 0.61
N ASP A 79 -18.19 -14.74 0.03
CA ASP A 79 -19.50 -14.45 0.66
C ASP A 79 -19.41 -13.63 1.97
N ARG A 80 -18.25 -12.99 2.23
CA ARG A 80 -18.10 -12.00 3.29
C ARG A 80 -18.74 -10.68 2.86
N ASP A 81 -19.24 -9.93 3.83
CA ASP A 81 -19.76 -8.59 3.60
C ASP A 81 -18.66 -7.68 3.02
N CYS A 82 -18.91 -7.14 1.82
CA CYS A 82 -18.05 -6.15 1.20
C CYS A 82 -18.54 -4.76 1.59
N ILE A 83 -17.83 -4.12 2.53
CA ILE A 83 -18.18 -2.78 2.99
C ILE A 83 -17.28 -1.75 2.31
N ILE A 84 -17.90 -0.83 1.55
CA ILE A 84 -17.20 0.32 0.96
C ILE A 84 -17.45 1.52 1.88
N ILE A 85 -16.41 2.00 2.54
CA ILE A 85 -16.49 3.15 3.46
C ILE A 85 -15.84 4.37 2.80
N LYS A 86 -16.52 5.52 2.82
CA LYS A 86 -15.91 6.79 2.41
C LYS A 86 -14.68 7.07 3.29
N LYS A 87 -13.56 7.49 2.69
CA LYS A 87 -12.31 7.80 3.41
C LYS A 87 -12.50 8.73 4.60
N SER A 88 -13.37 9.75 4.48
CA SER A 88 -13.70 10.67 5.57
C SER A 88 -14.42 9.99 6.74
N VAL A 89 -15.30 9.03 6.46
CA VAL A 89 -16.01 8.23 7.48
C VAL A 89 -15.04 7.26 8.14
N PHE A 90 -14.21 6.58 7.35
CA PHE A 90 -13.18 5.68 7.89
C PHE A 90 -12.23 6.42 8.84
N ARG A 91 -11.79 7.64 8.48
CA ARG A 91 -10.98 8.47 9.38
C ARG A 91 -11.71 8.81 10.68
N LYS A 92 -13.01 9.10 10.64
CA LYS A 92 -13.81 9.32 11.86
C LYS A 92 -13.82 8.06 12.71
N LEU A 93 -14.06 6.90 12.11
CA LEU A 93 -14.03 5.61 12.84
C LEU A 93 -12.68 5.33 13.50
N ILE A 94 -11.57 5.76 12.88
CA ILE A 94 -10.23 5.66 13.48
C ILE A 94 -10.06 6.63 14.66
N ASN A 95 -10.58 7.86 14.55
CA ASN A 95 -10.29 8.93 15.51
C ASN A 95 -11.30 9.05 16.67
N THR A 96 -12.47 8.42 16.56
CA THR A 96 -13.51 8.45 17.61
C THR A 96 -13.14 7.66 18.88
N PRO A 97 -12.56 6.44 18.78
CA PRO A 97 -12.21 5.65 19.96
C PRO A 97 -11.08 6.27 20.80
N GLU A 98 -10.90 5.79 22.03
CA GLU A 98 -9.77 6.19 22.86
C GLU A 98 -8.43 5.74 22.25
N ILE A 99 -7.33 6.42 22.60
CA ILE A 99 -6.01 6.22 21.98
C ILE A 99 -5.60 4.74 21.95
N VAL A 100 -5.88 3.98 23.00
CA VAL A 100 -5.60 2.53 23.08
C VAL A 100 -6.37 1.76 22.01
N ASP A 101 -7.67 2.02 21.86
CA ASP A 101 -8.50 1.40 20.83
C ASP A 101 -8.07 1.79 19.41
N GLN A 102 -7.58 3.02 19.22
CA GLN A 102 -6.99 3.44 17.94
C GLN A 102 -5.74 2.61 17.61
N MET A 103 -4.87 2.37 18.60
CA MET A 103 -3.69 1.51 18.42
C MET A 103 -4.09 0.07 18.11
N GLU A 104 -5.08 -0.48 18.82
CA GLU A 104 -5.60 -1.82 18.54
C GLU A 104 -6.20 -1.95 17.13
N LEU A 105 -6.95 -0.95 16.70
CA LEU A 105 -7.52 -0.91 15.35
C LEU A 105 -6.40 -0.92 14.31
N GLY A 106 -5.34 -0.12 14.51
CA GLY A 106 -4.14 -0.12 13.66
C GLY A 106 -3.50 -1.50 13.56
N ILE A 107 -3.31 -2.18 14.69
CA ILE A 107 -2.77 -3.56 14.74
C ILE A 107 -3.67 -4.53 13.97
N LYS A 108 -4.99 -4.47 14.18
CA LYS A 108 -5.97 -5.35 13.51
C LYS A 108 -5.96 -5.12 11.99
N THR A 109 -5.93 -3.87 11.55
CA THR A 109 -5.85 -3.52 10.13
C THR A 109 -4.54 -3.98 9.49
N ALA A 110 -3.41 -3.85 10.18
CA ALA A 110 -2.12 -4.34 9.67
C ALA A 110 -2.05 -5.87 9.60
N ARG A 111 -2.63 -6.57 10.58
CA ARG A 111 -2.76 -8.04 10.55
C ARG A 111 -3.54 -8.51 9.32
N PHE A 112 -4.63 -7.83 8.98
CA PHE A 112 -5.39 -8.13 7.76
C PHE A 112 -4.52 -8.06 6.49
N ILE A 113 -3.68 -7.03 6.36
CA ILE A 113 -2.74 -6.90 5.23
C ILE A 113 -1.69 -8.02 5.25
N ASN A 114 -1.10 -8.29 6.41
CA ASN A 114 -0.13 -9.37 6.57
C ASN A 114 -0.72 -10.75 6.28
N ASP A 115 -1.97 -11.01 6.67
CA ASP A 115 -2.62 -12.30 6.44
C ASP A 115 -2.86 -12.53 4.94
N ILE A 116 -3.25 -11.47 4.19
CA ILE A 116 -3.33 -11.55 2.72
C ILE A 116 -1.95 -11.82 2.13
N ALA A 117 -0.92 -11.08 2.55
CA ALA A 117 0.44 -11.27 2.08
C ALA A 117 0.95 -12.69 2.37
N ARG A 118 0.67 -13.23 3.56
CA ARG A 118 0.99 -14.61 3.94
C ARG A 118 0.32 -15.63 3.04
N LEU A 119 -0.98 -15.48 2.78
CA LEU A 119 -1.73 -16.38 1.91
C LEU A 119 -1.20 -16.40 0.47
N GLN A 120 -0.58 -15.30 0.03
CA GLN A 120 0.02 -15.19 -1.30
C GLN A 120 1.53 -15.49 -1.33
N GLY A 121 2.14 -15.84 -0.20
CA GLY A 121 3.57 -16.15 -0.12
C GLY A 121 4.52 -14.94 -0.11
N PHE A 122 4.00 -13.73 0.13
CA PHE A 122 4.74 -12.46 0.11
C PHE A 122 4.81 -11.79 1.49
N ILE A 123 4.89 -12.58 2.56
CA ILE A 123 4.84 -12.05 3.94
C ILE A 123 6.04 -11.17 4.31
N ASP A 124 7.22 -11.43 3.76
CA ASP A 124 8.42 -10.62 4.02
C ASP A 124 8.58 -9.45 3.04
N ASP A 125 7.78 -9.44 1.97
CA ASP A 125 7.83 -8.42 0.93
C ASP A 125 7.05 -7.18 1.35
N ILE A 126 7.78 -6.21 1.90
CA ILE A 126 7.22 -4.90 2.30
C ILE A 126 6.64 -4.18 1.09
N GLU A 127 7.28 -4.27 -0.07
CA GLU A 127 6.83 -3.59 -1.27
C GLU A 127 5.46 -4.10 -1.71
N TYR A 128 5.29 -5.42 -1.73
CA TYR A 128 4.02 -6.07 -1.98
C TYR A 128 2.94 -5.60 -1.00
N LYS A 129 3.25 -5.53 0.31
CA LYS A 129 2.29 -5.06 1.33
C LYS A 129 1.88 -3.59 1.13
N LEU A 130 2.82 -2.73 0.75
CA LEU A 130 2.53 -1.33 0.45
C LEU A 130 1.64 -1.19 -0.79
N ASN A 131 1.94 -1.96 -1.85
CA ASN A 131 1.09 -2.02 -3.04
C ASN A 131 -0.31 -2.51 -2.69
N LEU A 132 -0.44 -3.50 -1.79
CA LEU A 132 -1.74 -3.98 -1.31
C LEU A 132 -2.51 -2.89 -0.56
N CYS A 133 -1.85 -2.10 0.29
CA CYS A 133 -2.48 -0.95 0.97
C CYS A 133 -2.99 0.10 -0.01
N GLU A 134 -2.24 0.37 -1.08
CA GLU A 134 -2.64 1.30 -2.14
C GLU A 134 -3.84 0.76 -2.92
N HIS A 135 -3.82 -0.51 -3.34
CA HIS A 135 -4.92 -1.16 -4.06
C HIS A 135 -6.21 -1.23 -3.23
N LEU A 136 -6.10 -1.40 -1.91
CA LEU A 136 -7.25 -1.36 -0.99
C LEU A 136 -7.71 0.06 -0.63
N GLY A 137 -7.01 1.09 -1.14
CA GLY A 137 -7.40 2.49 -0.99
C GLY A 137 -7.06 3.11 0.37
N PHE A 138 -6.16 2.51 1.14
CA PHE A 138 -5.74 3.06 2.43
C PHE A 138 -4.93 4.36 2.25
N PHE A 139 -3.78 4.26 1.60
CA PHE A 139 -2.89 5.38 1.31
C PHE A 139 -2.06 5.08 0.05
N PRO A 140 -1.65 6.12 -0.71
CA PRO A 140 -0.73 5.93 -1.82
C PRO A 140 0.63 5.46 -1.30
N LYS A 141 1.30 4.58 -2.04
CA LYS A 141 2.67 4.19 -1.74
C LYS A 141 3.61 5.34 -2.08
N LEU A 142 4.31 5.85 -1.08
CA LEU A 142 5.29 6.93 -1.22
C LEU A 142 6.55 6.57 -0.43
N ILE A 143 7.70 6.62 -1.10
CA ILE A 143 9.02 6.38 -0.51
C ILE A 143 9.90 7.57 -0.91
N ASP A 144 10.60 8.17 0.05
CA ASP A 144 11.52 9.29 -0.23
C ASP A 144 12.91 8.81 -0.68
N GLU A 145 13.78 9.77 -1.01
CA GLU A 145 15.15 9.50 -1.46
C GLU A 145 15.98 8.76 -0.40
N ASP A 146 15.67 9.00 0.88
CA ASP A 146 16.33 8.38 2.03
C ASP A 146 15.71 7.01 2.41
N GLN A 147 14.87 6.42 1.56
CA GLN A 147 14.22 5.12 1.76
C GLN A 147 13.20 5.07 2.92
N TYR A 148 12.67 6.21 3.36
CA TYR A 148 11.56 6.25 4.31
C TYR A 148 10.22 6.07 3.60
N ILE A 149 9.39 5.20 4.17
CA ILE A 149 8.00 5.06 3.77
C ILE A 149 7.20 6.23 4.36
N LEU A 150 6.54 7.00 3.50
CA LEU A 150 5.78 8.19 3.88
C LEU A 150 4.28 7.88 3.99
N PHE A 151 3.75 7.91 5.21
CA PHE A 151 2.35 7.65 5.49
C PHE A 151 1.58 8.97 5.65
N SER A 152 0.58 9.21 4.81
CA SER A 152 -0.16 10.48 4.87
C SER A 152 -0.79 10.71 6.26
N LYS A 153 -0.62 11.91 6.84
CA LYS A 153 -1.30 12.31 8.10
C LYS A 153 -2.84 12.30 7.97
N LYS A 154 -3.34 12.25 6.73
CA LYS A 154 -4.76 12.06 6.38
C LYS A 154 -5.26 10.62 6.51
N PHE A 155 -4.38 9.64 6.74
CA PHE A 155 -4.78 8.24 6.88
C PHE A 155 -5.45 7.96 8.22
N GLY A 156 -4.84 8.40 9.32
CA GLY A 156 -5.37 8.24 10.67
C GLY A 156 -4.56 9.07 11.68
N SER A 157 -4.90 8.94 12.97
CA SER A 157 -4.13 9.53 14.05
C SER A 157 -2.70 8.98 14.09
N LYS A 158 -1.76 9.72 14.69
CA LYS A 158 -0.36 9.30 14.78
C LYS A 158 -0.21 7.91 15.41
N LYS A 159 -0.92 7.65 16.51
CA LYS A 159 -0.84 6.38 17.26
C LYS A 159 -1.48 5.21 16.52
N PHE A 160 -2.57 5.44 15.80
CA PHE A 160 -3.11 4.43 14.87
C PHE A 160 -2.08 4.05 13.80
N VAL A 161 -1.49 5.07 13.14
CA VAL A 161 -0.52 4.82 12.05
C VAL A 161 0.75 4.16 12.60
N GLU A 162 1.29 4.60 13.72
CA GLU A 162 2.46 4.00 14.39
C GLU A 162 2.25 2.51 14.67
N ALA A 163 1.12 2.15 15.30
CA ALA A 163 0.78 0.77 15.62
C ALA A 163 0.53 -0.09 14.36
N PHE A 164 -0.13 0.49 13.35
CA PHE A 164 -0.34 -0.13 12.04
C PHE A 164 1.00 -0.45 11.36
N VAL A 165 1.88 0.54 11.22
CA VAL A 165 3.16 0.40 10.52
C VAL A 165 4.08 -0.57 11.26
N TYR A 166 4.13 -0.49 12.60
CA TYR A 166 4.89 -1.43 13.41
C TYR A 166 4.49 -2.87 13.15
N LYS A 167 3.18 -3.16 13.14
CA LYS A 167 2.70 -4.53 12.91
C LYS A 167 2.81 -4.97 11.45
N LEU A 168 2.68 -4.04 10.51
CA LEU A 168 2.85 -4.33 9.08
C LEU A 168 4.25 -4.87 8.78
N ILE A 169 5.28 -4.26 9.38
CA ILE A 169 6.67 -4.67 9.22
C ILE A 169 6.99 -5.85 10.14
N ASN A 170 6.74 -5.70 11.44
CA ASN A 170 7.03 -6.72 12.45
C ASN A 170 5.87 -7.71 12.60
N HIS A 171 5.70 -8.55 11.58
CA HIS A 171 4.56 -9.44 11.42
C HIS A 171 4.64 -10.71 12.28
N ASP A 172 5.81 -11.03 12.84
CA ASP A 172 6.01 -12.16 13.74
C ASP A 172 5.10 -12.14 14.97
N SER A 173 4.80 -13.32 15.51
CA SER A 173 3.97 -13.48 16.72
C SER A 173 4.63 -12.91 17.97
N LYS A 174 5.97 -12.84 18.00
CA LYS A 174 6.77 -12.30 19.11
C LYS A 174 6.80 -10.77 19.13
N SER A 175 6.59 -10.14 17.97
CA SER A 175 6.63 -8.68 17.85
C SER A 175 5.26 -8.09 18.20
N ILE A 176 5.11 -7.77 19.49
CA ILE A 176 3.90 -7.20 20.07
C ILE A 176 4.13 -5.71 20.25
N TYR A 177 3.28 -4.90 19.62
CA TYR A 177 3.25 -3.45 19.85
C TYR A 177 2.68 -3.17 21.25
N ASN A 178 3.38 -2.36 22.05
CA ASN A 178 2.95 -2.04 23.40
C ASN A 178 1.92 -0.90 23.39
N THR A 179 0.66 -1.22 23.68
CA THR A 179 -0.45 -0.25 23.72
C THR A 179 -0.36 0.74 24.88
N ARG A 180 0.62 0.59 25.79
CA ARG A 180 0.94 1.62 26.80
C ARG A 180 1.75 2.78 26.25
N TYR A 181 2.15 2.73 24.98
CA TYR A 181 2.82 3.84 24.30
C TYR A 181 1.87 5.00 23.95
N THR A 182 1.01 5.41 24.90
CA THR A 182 0.26 6.66 24.83
C THR A 182 1.17 7.83 25.21
N ASP A 183 0.90 9.01 24.67
CA ASP A 183 1.73 10.19 24.91
C ASP A 183 1.78 10.56 26.40
N GLU A 184 0.64 10.46 27.10
CA GLU A 184 0.53 10.68 28.55
C GLU A 184 1.39 9.69 29.36
N THR A 185 1.32 8.39 29.02
CA THR A 185 2.07 7.36 29.75
C THR A 185 3.57 7.48 29.53
N ILE A 186 3.98 7.79 28.29
CA ILE A 186 5.39 8.02 27.93
C ILE A 186 5.94 9.24 28.66
N ALA A 187 5.16 10.32 28.78
CA ALA A 187 5.57 11.52 29.51
C ALA A 187 5.81 11.24 30.99
N ASN A 188 4.97 10.41 31.60
CA ASN A 188 4.97 10.16 33.05
C ASN A 188 5.86 8.99 33.50
N ASN A 189 6.34 8.14 32.59
CA ASN A 189 7.13 6.95 32.92
C ASN A 189 8.45 6.89 32.15
N LYS A 190 9.56 7.21 32.84
CA LYS A 190 10.92 7.23 32.26
C LYS A 190 11.36 5.88 31.68
N SER A 191 10.98 4.78 32.33
CA SER A 191 11.32 3.42 31.84
C SER A 191 10.61 3.15 30.52
N LEU A 192 9.30 3.38 30.46
CA LEU A 192 8.51 3.23 29.23
C LEU A 192 8.98 4.18 28.13
N ARG A 193 9.36 5.42 28.46
CA ARG A 193 9.93 6.35 27.48
C ARG A 193 11.22 5.82 26.86
N THR A 194 12.10 5.26 27.68
CA THR A 194 13.36 4.66 27.20
C THR A 194 13.08 3.47 26.29
N GLN A 195 12.10 2.63 26.66
CA GLN A 195 11.66 1.49 25.88
C GLN A 195 11.06 1.92 24.53
N TYR A 196 10.17 2.92 24.55
CA TYR A 196 9.57 3.52 23.36
C TYR A 196 10.61 4.09 22.40
N ILE A 197 11.57 4.87 22.90
CA ILE A 197 12.65 5.42 22.06
C ILE A 197 13.47 4.30 21.42
N LYS A 198 13.74 3.22 22.16
CA LYS A 198 14.51 2.09 21.64
C LYS A 198 13.76 1.29 20.57
N GLU A 199 12.48 1.02 20.78
CA GLU A 199 11.67 0.16 19.90
C GLU A 199 11.08 0.89 18.71
N ILE A 200 10.54 2.08 18.96
CA ILE A 200 9.83 2.89 17.96
C ILE A 200 10.78 3.88 17.28
N ASN A 201 11.87 4.26 17.95
CA ASN A 201 12.85 5.23 17.44
C ASN A 201 12.19 6.34 16.61
N PRO A 202 11.36 7.19 17.24
CA PRO A 202 10.49 8.09 16.51
C PRO A 202 11.34 9.00 15.61
N ALA A 203 11.08 8.96 14.30
CA ALA A 203 11.79 9.81 13.35
C ALA A 203 11.55 11.29 13.67
N GLU A 204 12.56 12.12 13.43
CA GLU A 204 12.37 13.58 13.40
C GLU A 204 11.32 13.94 12.32
N GLU A 205 10.66 15.09 12.47
CA GLU A 205 9.60 15.49 11.55
C GLU A 205 10.14 15.74 10.14
N ARG A 206 10.12 14.69 9.31
CA ARG A 206 10.62 14.72 7.92
C ARG A 206 9.66 15.38 6.95
N SER A 207 8.38 15.39 7.27
CA SER A 207 7.34 15.97 6.42
C SER A 207 6.21 16.58 7.24
N ALA A 208 5.81 17.80 6.87
CA ALA A 208 4.65 18.46 7.48
C ALA A 208 3.34 17.68 7.23
N SER A 209 3.26 16.91 6.13
CA SER A 209 2.02 16.25 5.67
C SER A 209 2.03 14.72 5.79
N HIS A 210 3.18 14.11 6.10
CA HIS A 210 3.34 12.66 6.23
C HIS A 210 4.01 12.30 7.56
N TYR A 211 3.70 11.10 8.06
CA TYR A 211 4.46 10.44 9.11
C TYR A 211 5.53 9.57 8.46
N ALA A 212 6.68 9.47 9.12
CA ALA A 212 7.74 8.53 8.83
C ALA A 212 8.20 7.91 10.16
N PHE A 213 8.72 6.69 10.12
CA PHE A 213 9.19 5.98 11.32
C PHE A 213 10.54 5.32 11.02
N GLU A 214 11.51 5.43 11.92
CA GLU A 214 12.86 4.90 11.69
C GLU A 214 12.86 3.38 11.56
N PHE A 215 12.07 2.67 12.37
CA PHE A 215 11.93 1.21 12.27
C PHE A 215 11.34 0.74 10.93
N ALA A 216 10.79 1.66 10.13
CA ALA A 216 10.16 1.41 8.84
C ALA A 216 11.01 1.82 7.64
N LYS A 217 12.24 2.33 7.87
CA LYS A 217 13.17 2.65 6.79
C LYS A 217 13.52 1.36 6.03
N LEU A 218 13.41 1.40 4.70
CA LEU A 218 13.81 0.26 3.88
C LEU A 218 15.33 0.14 3.87
N PRO A 219 15.89 -1.09 3.86
CA PRO A 219 17.32 -1.25 3.67
C PRO A 219 17.71 -0.63 2.33
N GLU A 220 18.83 0.11 2.31
CA GLU A 220 19.44 0.50 1.05
C GLU A 220 19.68 -0.78 0.26
N SER A 221 19.14 -0.84 -0.96
CA SER A 221 19.40 -1.96 -1.86
C SER A 221 20.91 -2.06 -1.99
N ALA A 222 21.51 -3.11 -1.42
CA ALA A 222 22.88 -3.46 -1.72
C ALA A 222 22.94 -3.59 -3.24
N GLU A 223 23.71 -2.72 -3.89
CA GLU A 223 24.09 -2.90 -5.28
C GLU A 223 24.84 -4.23 -5.35
N GLU A 224 24.15 -5.30 -5.80
CA GLU A 224 24.78 -6.51 -6.35
C GLU A 224 24.79 -6.44 -7.89
#